data_AF-A0A6N6SSG4-F1
#
_entry.id   AF-A0A6N6SSG4-F1
#
_cell.length_a   1.000
_cell.length_b   1.000
_cell.length_c   1.000
_cell.angle_alpha   90.00
_cell.angle_beta   90.00
_cell.angle_gamma   90.00
#
_symmetry.space_group_name_H-M   'P 1'
#
loop_
_entity.id
_entity.type
_entity.pdbx_description
1 polymer ?
#
loop_
_entity_poly.entity_id
_entity_poly.type
_entity_poly.pdbx_seq_one_letter_code
_entity_poly.pdbx_strand_id
1 'polypeptide(L)'
;MSDDGDAQRKARQLFDTHVRPNYRLDDIKLVGEQLGDDPAVLRALHARCLAEAQRALESGHHTEARRIGNLARQLQRLAKKAGPR
;
A
#
# COMPACT_ATOMS: atom_id res chain seq x y z
N MET A 1 7.69 12.45 -19.23
CA MET A 1 8.35 12.61 -17.91
C MET A 1 7.31 12.90 -16.81
N SER A 2 6.23 12.09 -16.73
CA SER A 2 5.13 12.31 -15.75
C SER A 2 4.53 11.03 -15.14
N ASP A 3 5.16 9.86 -15.36
CA ASP A 3 4.69 8.57 -14.82
C ASP A 3 4.65 8.52 -13.29
N ASP A 4 5.65 9.11 -12.62
CA ASP A 4 5.74 9.09 -11.14
C ASP A 4 4.61 9.88 -10.46
N GLY A 5 4.14 10.96 -11.09
CA GLY A 5 3.08 11.80 -10.55
C GLY A 5 1.72 11.10 -10.55
N ASP A 6 1.41 10.36 -11.62
CA ASP A 6 0.18 9.59 -11.71
C ASP A 6 0.20 8.35 -10.82
N ALA A 7 1.35 7.67 -10.71
CA ALA A 7 1.53 6.56 -9.77
C ALA A 7 1.28 6.98 -8.31
N GLN A 8 1.82 8.14 -7.90
CA GLN A 8 1.60 8.70 -6.56
C GLN A 8 0.13 9.10 -6.33
N ARG A 9 -0.51 9.72 -7.33
CA ARG A 9 -1.92 10.13 -7.25
C ARG A 9 -2.84 8.92 -7.12
N LYS A 10 -2.59 7.88 -7.93
CA LYS A 10 -3.36 6.64 -7.90
C LYS A 10 -3.14 5.87 -6.60
N ALA A 11 -1.89 5.73 -6.15
CA ALA A 11 -1.59 5.15 -4.85
C ALA A 11 -2.28 5.91 -3.70
N ARG A 12 -2.43 7.23 -3.82
CA ARG A 12 -3.20 8.03 -2.85
C ARG A 12 -4.67 7.64 -2.81
N GLN A 13 -5.30 7.68 -3.97
CA GLN A 13 -6.70 7.34 -4.08
C GLN A 13 -6.97 5.92 -3.58
N LEU A 14 -6.12 4.95 -3.95
CA LEU A 14 -6.25 3.57 -3.51
C LEU A 14 -6.06 3.42 -1.99
N PHE A 15 -5.11 4.14 -1.40
CA PHE A 15 -4.93 4.17 0.04
C PHE A 15 -6.16 4.72 0.76
N ASP A 16 -6.66 5.88 0.33
CA ASP A 16 -7.80 6.54 0.96
C ASP A 16 -9.11 5.77 0.76
N THR A 17 -9.23 4.96 -0.30
CA THR A 17 -10.44 4.19 -0.61
C THR A 17 -10.45 2.81 0.07
N HIS A 18 -9.31 2.12 0.09
CA HIS A 18 -9.25 0.71 0.48
C HIS A 18 -8.51 0.46 1.80
N VAL A 19 -7.57 1.33 2.15
CA VAL A 19 -6.69 1.13 3.31
C VAL A 19 -7.18 1.91 4.53
N ARG A 20 -7.57 3.18 4.34
CA ARG A 20 -7.97 4.06 5.42
C ARG A 20 -9.36 3.78 6.02
N PRO A 21 -10.43 3.51 5.25
CA PRO A 21 -11.77 3.31 5.81
C PRO A 21 -12.02 1.88 6.29
N ASN A 22 -11.25 0.90 5.80
CA ASN A 22 -11.42 -0.51 6.14
C ASN A 22 -10.16 -1.05 6.82
N TYR A 23 -10.17 -1.07 8.14
CA TYR A 23 -9.18 -1.76 8.98
C TYR A 23 -9.14 -3.30 8.80
N ARG A 24 -9.78 -3.83 7.76
CA ARG A 24 -9.86 -5.24 7.33
C ARG A 24 -8.94 -5.52 6.13
N LEU A 25 -7.70 -5.05 6.22
CA LEU A 25 -6.63 -5.30 5.25
C LEU A 25 -6.11 -6.74 5.25
N ASP A 26 -6.91 -7.69 5.74
CA ASP A 26 -6.53 -9.10 5.83
C ASP A 26 -6.66 -9.79 4.46
N ASP A 27 -7.40 -9.19 3.51
CA ASP A 27 -7.64 -9.77 2.19
C ASP A 27 -6.65 -9.28 1.12
N ILE A 28 -5.54 -10.01 1.03
CA ILE A 28 -4.53 -9.98 -0.04
C ILE A 28 -5.16 -10.06 -1.44
N LYS A 29 -6.30 -10.75 -1.58
CA LYS A 29 -7.02 -10.88 -2.85
C LYS A 29 -7.63 -9.56 -3.30
N LEU A 30 -8.16 -8.76 -2.37
CA LEU A 30 -8.69 -7.43 -2.65
C LEU A 30 -7.59 -6.49 -3.13
N VAL A 31 -6.41 -6.58 -2.52
CA VAL A 31 -5.20 -5.81 -2.86
C VAL A 31 -4.72 -6.15 -4.27
N GLY A 32 -4.70 -7.42 -4.67
CA GLY A 32 -4.29 -7.81 -6.03
C GLY A 32 -5.31 -7.44 -7.11
N GLU A 33 -6.59 -7.69 -6.87
CA GLU A 33 -7.65 -7.47 -7.87
C GLU A 33 -8.03 -5.99 -8.03
N GLN A 34 -7.98 -5.19 -6.95
CA GLN A 34 -8.40 -3.78 -7.00
C GLN A 34 -7.25 -2.78 -7.25
N LEU A 35 -6.01 -3.11 -6.90
CA LEU A 35 -4.88 -2.17 -7.03
C LEU A 35 -4.14 -2.29 -8.37
N GLY A 36 -4.31 -3.41 -9.06
CA GLY A 36 -3.59 -3.72 -10.30
C GLY A 36 -2.15 -4.18 -10.06
N ASP A 37 -1.42 -4.35 -11.15
CA ASP A 37 -0.06 -4.91 -11.20
C ASP A 37 1.01 -3.87 -11.57
N ASP A 38 0.66 -2.58 -11.67
CA ASP A 38 1.62 -1.51 -11.98
C ASP A 38 2.72 -1.42 -10.90
N PRO A 39 3.99 -1.73 -11.23
CA PRO A 39 5.08 -1.72 -10.26
C PRO A 39 5.36 -0.33 -9.67
N ALA A 40 5.08 0.77 -10.37
CA ALA A 40 5.25 2.12 -9.86
C ALA A 40 4.17 2.45 -8.82
N VAL A 41 2.91 2.14 -9.11
CA VAL A 41 1.79 2.33 -8.17
C VAL A 41 1.98 1.49 -6.90
N LEU A 42 2.38 0.22 -7.05
CA LEU A 42 2.61 -0.68 -5.92
C LEU A 42 3.76 -0.19 -5.02
N ARG A 43 4.84 0.35 -5.60
CA ARG A 43 5.95 0.96 -4.85
C ARG A 43 5.54 2.23 -4.12
N ALA A 44 4.77 3.11 -4.77
CA ALA A 44 4.25 4.32 -4.14
C ALA A 44 3.30 3.98 -2.97
N LEU A 45 2.44 2.98 -3.14
CA LEU A 45 1.52 2.54 -2.10
C LEU A 45 2.25 1.87 -0.93
N HIS A 46 3.30 1.08 -1.21
CA HIS A 46 4.18 0.53 -0.19
C HIS A 46 4.79 1.61 0.69
N ALA A 47 5.36 2.67 0.09
CA ALA A 47 5.97 3.77 0.83
C ALA A 47 4.96 4.49 1.73
N ARG A 48 3.74 4.71 1.23
CA ARG A 48 2.65 5.33 2.00
C ARG A 48 2.19 4.46 3.17
N CYS A 49 2.04 3.16 2.96
CA CYS A 49 1.68 2.24 4.03
C CYS A 49 2.75 2.21 5.13
N LEU A 50 4.05 2.22 4.78
CA LEU A 50 5.10 2.29 5.79
C LEU A 50 5.04 3.58 6.62
N ALA A 51 4.86 4.73 5.96
CA ALA A 51 4.75 6.01 6.64
C ALA A 51 3.55 6.04 7.61
N GLU A 52 2.39 5.52 7.18
CA GLU A 52 1.22 5.48 8.07
C GLU A 52 1.38 4.45 9.20
N ALA A 53 2.01 3.31 8.94
CA ALA A 53 2.32 2.34 9.99
C ALA A 53 3.23 2.94 11.07
N GLN A 54 4.20 3.76 10.69
CA GLN A 54 5.06 4.50 11.64
C GLN A 54 4.26 5.51 12.44
N ARG A 55 3.40 6.31 11.80
CA ARG A 55 2.53 7.28 12.49
C ARG A 55 1.57 6.61 13.47
N ALA A 56 1.04 5.44 13.10
CA ALA A 56 0.21 4.63 13.98
C ALA A 56 0.99 4.10 15.20
N LEU A 57 2.26 3.69 15.04
CA LEU A 57 3.12 3.30 16.17
C LEU A 57 3.38 4.47 17.11
N GLU A 58 3.72 5.63 16.56
CA GLU A 58 3.98 6.86 17.33
C GLU A 58 2.74 7.30 18.13
N SER A 59 1.55 7.05 17.59
CA SER A 59 0.26 7.33 18.25
C SER A 59 -0.19 6.23 19.22
N GLY A 60 0.59 5.15 19.40
CA GLY A 60 0.26 4.03 20.28
C GLY A 60 -0.74 3.02 19.70
N HIS A 61 -1.10 3.13 18.42
CA HIS A 61 -2.01 2.22 17.73
C HIS A 61 -1.27 0.98 17.21
N HIS A 62 -0.73 0.16 18.11
CA HIS A 62 0.13 -0.98 17.75
C HIS A 62 -0.55 -2.01 16.82
N THR A 63 -1.85 -2.28 17.03
CA THR A 63 -2.62 -3.19 16.18
C THR A 63 -2.74 -2.66 14.75
N GLU A 64 -2.99 -1.36 14.60
CA GLU A 64 -3.11 -0.69 13.32
C GLU A 64 -1.77 -0.69 12.58
N ALA A 65 -0.72 -0.25 13.26
CA ALA A 65 0.64 -0.28 12.73
C ALA A 65 1.05 -1.66 12.21
N ARG A 66 0.72 -2.72 12.95
CA ARG A 66 1.04 -4.10 12.55
C ARG A 66 0.30 -4.50 11.28
N ARG A 67 -0.99 -4.14 11.15
CA ARG A 67 -1.81 -4.44 9.97
C ARG A 67 -1.30 -3.69 8.73
N ILE A 68 -1.08 -2.38 8.85
CA ILE A 68 -0.58 -1.56 7.74
C ILE A 68 0.84 -1.98 7.35
N GLY A 69 1.70 -2.32 8.31
CA GLY A 69 3.03 -2.86 8.05
C GLY A 69 3.02 -4.23 7.35
N ASN A 70 2.02 -5.07 7.63
CA ASN A 70 1.82 -6.33 6.90
C ASN A 70 1.43 -6.07 5.44
N LEU A 71 0.50 -5.14 5.20
CA LEU A 71 0.12 -4.72 3.86
C LEU A 71 1.33 -4.17 3.07
N ALA A 72 2.13 -3.31 3.69
CA ALA A 72 3.34 -2.77 3.08
C ALA A 72 4.26 -3.92 2.57
N ARG A 73 4.53 -4.92 3.41
CA ARG A 73 5.35 -6.08 3.01
C ARG A 73 4.76 -6.85 1.84
N GLN A 74 3.43 -6.96 1.76
CA GLN A 74 2.76 -7.63 0.64
C GLN A 74 2.88 -6.82 -0.65
N LEU A 75 2.65 -5.50 -0.60
CA LEU A 75 2.81 -4.60 -1.74
C LEU A 75 4.24 -4.63 -2.29
N GLN A 76 5.25 -4.70 -1.41
CA GLN A 76 6.64 -4.87 -1.83
C GLN A 76 6.84 -6.19 -2.60
N ARG A 77 6.22 -7.30 -2.15
CA ARG A 77 6.30 -8.60 -2.83
C ARG A 77 5.61 -8.57 -4.20
N LEU A 78 4.45 -7.91 -4.28
CA LEU A 78 3.71 -7.74 -5.54
C LEU A 78 4.50 -6.88 -6.53
N ALA A 79 5.06 -5.75 -6.09
CA ALA A 79 5.88 -4.89 -6.93
C ALA A 79 7.12 -5.62 -7.48
N LYS A 80 7.75 -6.48 -6.67
CA LYS A 80 8.86 -7.33 -7.11
C LYS A 80 8.43 -8.39 -8.12
N LYS A 81 7.22 -8.94 -8.00
CA LYS A 81 6.67 -9.92 -8.95
C LYS A 81 6.28 -9.28 -10.28
N ALA A 82 5.81 -8.03 -10.25
CA ALA A 82 5.36 -7.29 -11.42
C ALA A 82 6.49 -6.56 -12.17
N GLY A 83 7.62 -6.29 -11.51
CA GLY A 83 8.83 -5.84 -12.19
C GLY A 83 9.37 -6.90 -13.17
N PRO A 84 10.13 -6.51 -14.21
CA PRO A 84 10.63 -7.44 -15.20
C PRO A 84 11.48 -8.52 -14.50
N ARG A 85 11.17 -9.78 -14.77
CA ARG A 85 12.00 -10.93 -14.43
C ARG A 85 13.33 -10.88 -15.15
#